data_AF-A0A8B5WGP1-F1
#
_entry.id   AF-A0A8B5WGP1-F1
#
_cell.length_a   1.000
_cell.length_b   1.000
_cell.length_c   1.000
_cell.angle_alpha   90.00
_cell.angle_beta   90.00
_cell.angle_gamma   90.00
#
_symmetry.space_group_name_H-M   'P 1'
#
loop_
_entity.id
_entity.type
_entity.pdbx_description
1 polymer ?
#
loop_
_entity_poly.entity_id
_entity_poly.type
_entity_poly.pdbx_seq_one_letter_code
_entity_poly.pdbx_strand_id
1 'polypeptide(L)'
;MNEKAILLMALAGLLVAIGLAGCDQGHEPTAATVQLDSAAVPEHLRPALPMARQFGFADGGLRADALDRASPSELEELLRIVRQHGEGIDRWLDSFPPDADISDEAAAMMYMLLAHEELGL
;
A
#
# COMPACT_ATOMS: atom_id res chain seq x y z
N MET A 1 18.97 44.52 -29.94
CA MET A 1 19.05 44.74 -28.47
C MET A 1 18.16 45.91 -28.07
N ASN A 2 16.91 45.71 -27.69
CA ASN A 2 16.38 44.59 -26.90
C ASN A 2 14.99 44.17 -27.39
N GLU A 3 14.98 43.15 -28.26
CA GLU A 3 13.79 42.51 -28.85
C GLU A 3 12.93 41.70 -27.85
N LYS A 4 13.20 41.81 -26.54
CA LYS A 4 12.53 41.03 -25.50
C LYS A 4 11.32 41.72 -24.86
N ALA A 5 11.10 43.02 -25.11
CA ALA A 5 10.08 43.80 -24.42
C ALA A 5 8.71 43.87 -25.15
N ILE A 6 8.63 43.42 -26.41
CA ILE A 6 7.37 43.47 -27.20
C ILE A 6 6.61 42.14 -27.11
N LEU A 7 7.21 41.09 -26.54
CA LEU A 7 6.61 39.76 -26.46
C LEU A 7 5.60 39.58 -25.29
N LEU A 8 5.28 40.66 -24.56
CA LEU A 8 4.50 40.57 -23.31
C LEU A 8 3.00 40.87 -23.45
N MET A 9 2.49 41.28 -24.62
CA MET A 9 1.11 41.82 -24.73
C MET A 9 0.39 41.53 -26.07
N ALA A 10 0.55 40.36 -26.69
CA ALA A 10 -0.30 40.00 -27.83
C ALA A 10 -0.37 38.48 -28.10
N LEU A 11 -1.38 37.79 -27.55
CA LEU A 11 -2.40 37.12 -28.36
C LEU A 11 -3.39 36.41 -27.43
N ALA A 12 -4.47 37.11 -27.11
CA ALA A 12 -5.75 36.47 -26.88
C ALA A 12 -6.27 36.00 -28.24
N GLY A 13 -6.65 34.73 -28.35
CA GLY A 13 -7.52 34.22 -29.40
C GLY A 13 -6.87 33.31 -30.45
N LEU A 14 -6.91 32.00 -30.21
CA LEU A 14 -7.48 31.10 -31.21
C LEU A 14 -8.06 29.86 -30.52
N LEU A 15 -9.39 29.81 -30.51
CA LEU A 15 -10.21 28.70 -30.08
C LEU A 15 -10.32 27.70 -31.24
N VAL A 16 -10.41 26.41 -30.90
CA VAL A 16 -11.06 25.28 -31.63
C VAL A 16 -10.15 24.05 -31.81
N ALA A 17 -10.25 23.18 -30.81
CA ALA A 17 -10.63 21.76 -30.89
C ALA A 17 -9.75 20.75 -31.66
N ILE A 18 -9.19 19.78 -30.91
CA ILE A 18 -9.56 18.34 -30.86
C ILE A 18 -8.35 17.55 -30.35
N GLY A 19 -8.55 16.70 -29.34
CA GLY A 19 -7.68 15.54 -29.09
C GLY A 19 -7.08 15.45 -27.69
N LEU A 20 -7.87 14.89 -26.77
CA LEU A 20 -7.49 14.17 -25.54
C LEU A 20 -5.97 13.88 -25.37
N ALA A 21 -5.32 14.67 -24.52
CA ALA A 21 -4.13 14.25 -23.78
C ALA A 21 -4.04 15.09 -22.50
N GLY A 22 -5.13 15.09 -21.72
CA GLY A 22 -4.97 15.32 -20.31
C GLY A 22 -4.17 14.14 -19.78
N CYS A 23 -2.92 14.34 -19.39
CA CYS A 23 -2.30 13.51 -18.37
C CYS A 23 -2.93 13.90 -17.01
N ASP A 24 -4.25 13.77 -16.94
CA ASP A 24 -4.95 13.50 -15.71
C ASP A 24 -4.64 12.03 -15.44
N GLN A 25 -3.53 11.76 -14.78
CA GLN A 25 -3.39 10.49 -14.08
C GLN A 25 -4.14 10.63 -12.76
N GLY A 26 -5.46 10.78 -12.86
CA GLY A 26 -6.38 10.22 -11.89
C GLY A 26 -6.23 8.71 -11.94
N HIS A 27 -5.09 8.21 -11.48
CA HIS A 27 -4.98 6.84 -11.03
C HIS A 27 -5.68 6.85 -9.67
N GLU A 28 -7.01 6.79 -9.69
CA GLU A 28 -7.67 6.16 -8.57
C GLU A 28 -6.99 4.80 -8.47
N PRO A 29 -6.32 4.46 -7.35
CA PRO A 29 -5.94 3.09 -7.16
C PRO A 29 -7.29 2.39 -7.04
N THR A 30 -7.76 1.78 -8.12
CA THR A 30 -8.57 0.57 -8.00
C THR A 30 -7.66 -0.36 -7.23
N ALA A 31 -7.72 -0.25 -5.90
CA ALA A 31 -6.96 -1.05 -4.98
C ALA A 31 -7.27 -2.47 -5.41
N ALA A 32 -6.33 -3.08 -6.12
CA ALA A 32 -6.44 -4.46 -6.50
C ALA A 32 -6.46 -5.17 -5.15
N THR A 33 -7.67 -5.47 -4.67
CA THR A 33 -7.85 -6.00 -3.34
C THR A 33 -7.16 -7.34 -3.36
N VAL A 34 -5.97 -7.42 -2.75
CA VAL A 34 -5.17 -8.64 -2.74
C VAL A 34 -6.04 -9.72 -2.09
N GLN A 35 -6.42 -10.71 -2.89
CA GLN A 35 -7.24 -11.83 -2.43
C GLN A 35 -6.33 -12.86 -1.79
N LEU A 36 -6.14 -12.72 -0.48
CA LEU A 36 -5.42 -13.70 0.33
C LEU A 36 -6.26 -14.96 0.53
N ASP A 37 -5.70 -16.13 0.26
CA ASP A 37 -6.32 -17.42 0.50
C ASP A 37 -6.16 -17.85 1.97
N SER A 38 -7.26 -17.86 2.71
CA SER A 38 -7.25 -18.32 4.10
C SER A 38 -6.81 -19.78 4.28
N ALA A 39 -6.94 -20.63 3.26
CA ALA A 39 -6.51 -22.02 3.32
C ALA A 39 -4.98 -22.16 3.31
N ALA A 40 -4.26 -21.18 2.75
CA ALA A 40 -2.80 -21.11 2.75
C ALA A 40 -2.22 -20.67 4.11
N VAL A 41 -3.06 -20.16 5.02
CA VAL A 41 -2.65 -19.68 6.35
C VAL A 41 -3.05 -20.68 7.44
N PRO A 42 -2.15 -20.98 8.40
CA PRO A 42 -2.47 -21.77 9.58
C PRO A 42 -3.71 -21.24 10.30
N GLU A 43 -4.59 -22.13 10.74
CA GLU A 43 -5.92 -21.74 11.28
C GLU A 43 -5.84 -20.70 12.41
N HIS A 44 -4.85 -20.82 13.29
CA HIS A 44 -4.63 -19.91 14.41
C HIS A 44 -4.10 -18.51 14.01
N LEU A 45 -3.63 -18.33 12.77
CA LEU A 45 -3.13 -17.07 12.23
C LEU A 45 -4.12 -16.39 11.27
N ARG A 46 -5.15 -17.11 10.80
CA ARG A 46 -6.22 -16.55 9.96
C ARG A 46 -6.88 -15.28 10.51
N PRO A 47 -7.03 -15.08 11.84
CA PRO A 47 -7.55 -13.82 12.37
C PRO A 47 -6.73 -12.58 11.99
N ALA A 48 -5.45 -12.72 11.63
CA ALA A 48 -4.60 -11.62 11.19
C ALA A 48 -4.80 -11.24 9.70
N LEU A 49 -5.45 -12.09 8.89
CA LEU A 49 -5.63 -11.86 7.45
C LEU A 49 -6.31 -10.53 7.08
N PRO A 50 -7.34 -10.04 7.81
CA PRO A 50 -7.92 -8.74 7.51
C PRO A 50 -6.90 -7.60 7.60
N MET A 51 -6.06 -7.60 8.64
CA MET A 51 -5.00 -6.60 8.82
C MET A 51 -3.88 -6.79 7.80
N ALA A 52 -3.52 -8.03 7.46
CA ALA A 52 -2.54 -8.31 6.42
C ALA A 52 -3.00 -7.82 5.04
N ARG A 53 -4.30 -7.94 4.72
CA ARG A 53 -4.86 -7.38 3.49
C ARG A 53 -4.82 -5.85 3.46
N GLN A 54 -4.97 -5.23 4.62
CA GLN A 54 -5.08 -3.78 4.75
C GLN A 54 -3.72 -3.07 4.85
N PHE A 55 -2.72 -3.71 5.45
CA PHE A 55 -1.41 -3.10 5.76
C PHE A 55 -0.22 -3.89 5.22
N GLY A 56 -0.43 -5.13 4.74
CA GLY A 56 0.61 -6.04 4.26
C GLY A 56 1.11 -5.77 2.84
N PHE A 57 1.30 -4.50 2.47
CA PHE A 57 1.83 -4.15 1.16
C PHE A 57 3.35 -4.28 1.13
N ALA A 58 3.91 -4.88 0.08
CA ALA A 58 5.36 -4.94 -0.12
C ALA A 58 5.97 -3.54 -0.32
N ASP A 59 5.27 -2.73 -1.13
CA ASP A 59 5.64 -1.35 -1.40
C ASP A 59 5.46 -0.49 -0.15
N GLY A 60 6.56 0.11 0.33
CA GLY A 60 6.55 0.95 1.51
C GLY A 60 5.77 2.25 1.34
N GLY A 61 5.64 2.78 0.11
CA GLY A 61 4.80 3.93 -0.17
C GLY A 61 3.32 3.59 -0.03
N LEU A 62 2.87 2.46 -0.59
CA LEU A 62 1.49 2.00 -0.42
C LEU A 62 1.15 1.66 1.04
N ARG A 63 2.11 1.10 1.77
CA ARG A 63 1.97 0.80 3.20
C ARG A 63 1.88 2.07 4.05
N ALA A 64 2.78 3.04 3.82
CA ALA A 64 2.73 4.35 4.48
C ALA A 64 1.39 5.07 4.20
N ASP A 65 0.96 5.10 2.95
CA ASP A 65 -0.34 5.64 2.54
C ASP A 65 -1.52 4.95 3.25
N ALA A 66 -1.44 3.64 3.47
CA ALA A 66 -2.46 2.90 4.20
C ALA A 66 -2.47 3.24 5.70
N LEU A 67 -1.29 3.38 6.32
CA LEU A 67 -1.14 3.80 7.71
C LEU A 67 -1.63 5.24 7.92
N ASP A 68 -1.30 6.17 7.02
CA ASP A 68 -1.71 7.58 7.08
C ASP A 68 -3.23 7.76 6.94
N ARG A 69 -3.88 6.90 6.16
CA ARG A 69 -5.35 6.92 5.97
C ARG A 69 -6.11 6.15 7.05
N ALA A 70 -5.44 5.34 7.86
CA ALA A 70 -6.08 4.50 8.86
C ALA A 70 -6.72 5.32 9.97
N SER A 71 -7.93 4.95 10.35
CA SER A 71 -8.57 5.47 11.55
C SER A 71 -7.85 4.98 12.82
N PRO A 72 -7.99 5.69 13.96
CA PRO A 72 -7.43 5.23 15.23
C PRO A 72 -7.85 3.81 15.60
N SER A 73 -9.11 3.42 15.33
CA SER A 73 -9.59 2.06 15.60
C SER A 73 -8.92 0.99 14.73
N GLU A 74 -8.57 1.30 13.49
CA GLU A 74 -7.85 0.36 12.61
C GLU A 74 -6.40 0.19 13.05
N LEU A 75 -5.76 1.27 13.50
CA LEU A 75 -4.42 1.21 14.08
C LEU A 75 -4.40 0.43 15.41
N GLU A 76 -5.39 0.67 16.29
CA GLU A 76 -5.56 -0.11 17.51
C GLU A 76 -5.76 -1.60 17.23
N GLU A 77 -6.54 -1.92 16.20
CA GLU A 77 -6.78 -3.29 15.75
C GLU A 77 -5.52 -3.94 15.16
N LEU A 78 -4.76 -3.23 14.32
CA LEU A 78 -3.45 -3.68 13.83
C LEU A 78 -2.52 -4.01 14.99
N LEU A 79 -2.39 -3.09 15.96
CA LEU A 79 -1.58 -3.28 17.15
C LEU A 79 -2.04 -4.48 17.98
N ARG A 80 -3.36 -4.66 18.14
CA ARG A 80 -3.93 -5.80 18.87
C ARG A 80 -3.62 -7.12 18.16
N ILE A 81 -3.80 -7.19 16.85
CA ILE A 81 -3.52 -8.37 16.03
C ILE A 81 -2.05 -8.74 16.09
N VAL A 82 -1.13 -7.77 15.92
CA VAL A 82 0.31 -8.02 15.98
C VAL A 82 0.74 -8.47 17.38
N ARG A 83 0.23 -7.86 18.45
CA ARG A 83 0.52 -8.34 19.82
C ARG A 83 0.05 -9.77 20.07
N GLN A 84 -1.10 -10.15 19.52
CA GLN A 84 -1.70 -11.45 19.78
C GLN A 84 -1.09 -12.57 18.92
N HIS A 85 -0.71 -12.25 17.68
CA HIS A 85 -0.32 -13.24 16.68
C HIS A 85 1.11 -13.09 16.15
N GLY A 86 1.81 -11.98 16.43
CA GLY A 86 3.12 -11.64 15.86
C GLY A 86 4.15 -12.74 16.02
N GLU A 87 4.40 -13.21 17.25
CA GLU A 87 5.33 -14.33 17.48
C GLU A 87 4.94 -15.62 16.75
N GLY A 88 3.63 -15.85 16.55
CA GLY A 88 3.13 -16.99 15.78
C GLY A 88 3.36 -16.83 14.28
N ILE A 89 3.23 -15.60 13.77
CA ILE A 89 3.53 -15.24 12.39
C ILE A 89 5.03 -15.38 12.15
N ASP A 90 5.89 -14.80 12.99
CA ASP A 90 7.35 -14.92 12.87
C ASP A 90 7.79 -16.38 12.83
N ARG A 91 7.30 -17.20 13.76
CA ARG A 91 7.62 -18.63 13.80
C ARG A 91 7.14 -19.37 12.54
N TRP A 92 6.01 -18.96 11.98
CA TRP A 92 5.51 -19.53 10.74
C TRP A 92 6.38 -19.10 9.55
N LEU A 93 6.79 -17.83 9.47
CA LEU A 93 7.71 -17.31 8.46
C LEU A 93 9.11 -17.96 8.54
N ASP A 94 9.61 -18.21 9.75
CA ASP A 94 10.88 -18.90 9.99
C ASP A 94 10.83 -20.39 9.60
N SER A 95 9.64 -20.96 9.41
CA SER A 95 9.49 -22.37 9.03
C SER A 95 9.73 -22.63 7.54
N PHE A 96 9.74 -21.58 6.72
CA PHE A 96 9.99 -21.70 5.28
C PHE A 96 11.50 -21.92 5.01
N PRO A 97 11.86 -22.85 4.11
CA PRO A 97 13.26 -23.00 3.69
C PRO A 97 13.80 -21.71 3.05
N PRO A 98 15.10 -21.39 3.20
CA PRO A 98 15.69 -20.15 2.67
C PRO A 98 15.51 -19.94 1.15
N ASP A 99 15.42 -21.03 0.38
CA ASP A 99 15.29 -21.01 -1.08
C ASP A 99 13.84 -21.28 -1.55
N ALA A 100 12.87 -21.29 -0.63
CA ALA A 100 11.47 -21.51 -0.98
C ALA A 100 10.81 -20.21 -1.44
N ASP A 101 9.98 -20.31 -2.48
CA ASP A 101 9.05 -19.24 -2.82
C ASP A 101 8.03 -19.08 -1.67
N ILE A 102 7.94 -17.87 -1.12
CA ILE A 102 6.92 -17.55 -0.12
C ILE A 102 5.58 -17.28 -0.81
N SER A 103 4.47 -17.69 -0.18
CA SER A 103 3.14 -17.40 -0.70
C SER A 103 2.78 -15.92 -0.52
N ASP A 104 1.79 -15.44 -1.27
CA ASP A 104 1.28 -14.07 -1.14
C ASP A 104 0.77 -13.78 0.29
N GLU A 105 0.21 -14.77 0.97
CA GLU A 105 -0.24 -14.65 2.37
C GLU A 105 0.92 -14.53 3.34
N ALA A 106 1.98 -15.32 3.16
CA ALA A 106 3.18 -15.22 3.98
C ALA A 106 3.84 -13.85 3.79
N ALA A 107 3.95 -13.38 2.54
CA ALA A 107 4.45 -12.05 2.22
C ALA A 107 3.57 -10.95 2.86
N ALA A 108 2.25 -11.02 2.72
CA ALA A 108 1.34 -10.03 3.30
C ALA A 108 1.43 -9.99 4.84
N MET A 109 1.55 -11.15 5.49
CA MET A 109 1.74 -11.20 6.95
C MET A 109 3.09 -10.60 7.37
N MET A 110 4.18 -10.91 6.65
CA MET A 110 5.49 -10.29 6.88
C MET A 110 5.43 -8.77 6.75
N TYR A 111 4.83 -8.25 5.69
CA TYR A 111 4.72 -6.80 5.48
C TYR A 111 3.76 -6.11 6.45
N MET A 112 2.77 -6.83 6.99
CA MET A 112 1.93 -6.33 8.07
C MET A 112 2.73 -6.16 9.37
N LEU A 113 3.64 -7.08 9.68
CA LEU A 113 4.56 -6.91 10.82
C LEU A 113 5.47 -5.69 10.61
N LEU A 114 5.97 -5.49 9.39
CA LEU A 114 6.75 -4.29 9.05
C LEU A 114 5.91 -3.00 9.18
N ALA A 115 4.63 -3.02 8.80
CA ALA A 115 3.72 -1.89 8.99
C ALA A 115 3.61 -1.50 10.48
N HIS A 116 3.62 -2.48 11.37
CA HIS A 116 3.61 -2.24 12.81
C HIS A 116 4.93 -1.61 13.29
N GLU A 117 6.08 -2.04 12.77
CA GLU A 117 7.38 -1.43 13.09
C GLU A 117 7.47 0.03 12.63
N GLU A 118 6.87 0.36 11.49
CA GLU A 118 6.84 1.71 10.92
C GLU A 118 6.07 2.73 11.78
N LEU A 119 5.20 2.26 12.68
CA LEU A 119 4.52 3.14 13.66
C LEU A 119 5.48 3.67 14.74
N GLY A 120 6.68 3.09 14.88
CA GLY A 120 7.73 3.59 15.80
C GLY A 120 7.37 3.50 17.28
N LEU A 121 6.53 2.52 17.66
CA LEU A 121 6.01 2.31 19.01
C LEU A 121 6.91 1.42 19.87
#